data_AF-A0A947KHR6-F1
#
_entry.id   AF-A0A947KHR6-F1
#
_cell.length_a   1.000
_cell.length_b   1.000
_cell.length_c   1.000
_cell.angle_alpha   90.00
_cell.angle_beta   90.00
_cell.angle_gamma   90.00
#
_symmetry.space_group_name_H-M   'P 1'
#
loop_
_entity.id
_entity.type
_entity.pdbx_description
1 polymer ?
#
loop_
_entity_poly.entity_id
_entity_poly.type
_entity_poly.pdbx_seq_one_letter_code
_entity_poly.pdbx_strand_id
1 'polypeptide(L)'
;MCLAIPMKVIIVNGNEAIAEVGGAEYRANLTILPDIKIGEYIIVHAGFAIERLDEESALETLQIWQDIAEFDQEKQKRKSKQ
;
A
#
# COMPACT_ATOMS: atom_id res chain seq x y z
N MET A 1 -13.60 7.56 5.55
CA MET A 1 -12.74 6.43 5.98
C MET A 1 -11.92 6.05 4.77
N CYS A 2 -10.67 6.50 4.68
CA CYS A 2 -9.80 6.19 3.53
C CYS A 2 -9.03 4.91 3.86
N LEU A 3 -9.09 3.88 3.00
CA LEU A 3 -8.19 2.74 3.14
C LEU A 3 -6.76 3.22 2.85
N ALA A 4 -5.85 2.96 3.79
CA ALA A 4 -4.42 3.21 3.64
C ALA A 4 -3.83 2.14 2.70
N ILE A 5 -4.05 2.31 1.40
CA ILE A 5 -3.53 1.40 0.38
C ILE A 5 -2.07 1.77 0.08
N PRO A 6 -1.11 0.85 0.24
CA PRO A 6 0.27 1.05 -0.20
C PRO A 6 0.35 1.31 -1.70
N MET A 7 1.06 2.37 -2.08
CA MET A 7 1.31 2.74 -3.48
C MET A 7 2.81 2.70 -3.75
N LYS A 8 3.20 2.14 -4.90
CA LYS A 8 4.61 2.06 -5.28
C LYS A 8 5.05 3.36 -5.93
N VAL A 9 6.13 3.97 -5.45
CA VAL A 9 6.69 5.17 -6.05
C VAL A 9 7.34 4.82 -7.38
N ILE A 10 6.83 5.42 -8.46
CA ILE A 10 7.34 5.22 -9.83
C ILE A 10 8.17 6.40 -10.32
N ILE A 11 7.94 7.61 -9.80
CA ILE A 11 8.65 8.85 -10.18
C ILE A 11 8.88 9.70 -8.93
N VAL A 12 10.06 10.32 -8.82
CA VAL A 12 10.40 11.29 -7.75
C VAL A 12 11.02 12.54 -8.39
N ASN A 13 10.47 13.71 -8.07
CA ASN A 13 10.91 15.03 -8.53
C ASN A 13 11.02 15.99 -7.33
N GLY A 14 12.18 16.00 -6.66
CA GLY A 14 12.39 16.80 -5.46
C GLY A 14 11.44 16.38 -4.34
N ASN A 15 10.52 17.26 -3.94
CA ASN A 15 9.54 16.99 -2.88
C ASN A 15 8.20 16.44 -3.41
N GLU A 16 8.09 16.16 -4.70
CA GLU A 16 6.90 15.53 -5.29
C GLU A 16 7.22 14.14 -5.79
N ALA A 17 6.28 13.22 -5.65
CA ALA A 17 6.36 11.87 -6.18
C ALA A 17 5.06 11.49 -6.90
N ILE A 18 5.18 10.59 -7.87
CA ILE A 18 4.05 9.85 -8.43
C ILE A 18 4.14 8.41 -7.93
N ALA A 19 3.07 7.95 -7.30
CA ALA A 19 2.91 6.59 -6.83
C ALA A 19 1.77 5.89 -7.55
N GLU A 20 1.94 4.60 -7.83
CA GLU A 20 1.01 3.78 -8.59
C GLU A 20 0.44 2.66 -7.71
N VAL A 21 -0.86 2.40 -7.86
CA VAL A 21 -1.50 1.18 -7.37
C VAL A 21 -2.56 0.71 -8.35
N GLY A 22 -2.46 -0.55 -8.80
CA GLY A 22 -3.44 -1.15 -9.69
C GLY A 22 -3.67 -0.41 -11.02
N GLY A 23 -2.63 0.26 -11.56
CA GLY A 23 -2.71 1.07 -12.77
C GLY A 23 -3.25 2.49 -12.59
N ALA A 24 -3.57 2.91 -11.35
CA ALA A 24 -3.92 4.29 -11.03
C ALA A 24 -2.72 5.04 -10.46
N GLU A 25 -2.48 6.25 -10.97
CA GLU A 25 -1.39 7.13 -10.53
C GLU A 25 -1.90 8.21 -9.57
N TYR A 26 -1.13 8.45 -8.51
CA TYR A 26 -1.40 9.43 -7.47
C TYR A 26 -0.19 10.32 -7.24
N ARG A 27 -0.43 11.63 -7.12
CA ARG A 27 0.60 12.59 -6.69
C ARG A 27 0.68 12.63 -5.18
N ALA A 28 1.91 12.60 -4.66
CA ALA A 28 2.20 12.67 -3.24
C ALA A 28 3.31 13.69 -2.98
N ASN A 29 3.13 14.52 -1.96
CA ASN A 29 4.17 15.40 -1.46
C ASN A 29 5.01 14.69 -0.39
N LEU A 30 6.33 14.72 -0.56
CA LEU A 30 7.33 14.04 0.25
C LEU A 30 7.89 14.91 1.40
N THR A 31 7.34 16.11 1.64
CA THR A 31 7.87 17.02 2.68
C THR A 31 7.90 16.38 4.08
N ILE A 32 6.99 15.45 4.35
CA ILE A 32 6.92 14.71 5.63
C ILE A 32 7.93 13.56 5.68
N LEU A 33 8.24 12.97 4.52
CA LEU A 33 9.12 11.81 4.38
C LEU A 33 10.25 12.14 3.38
N PRO A 34 11.35 12.76 3.85
CA PRO A 34 12.50 13.03 3.00
C PRO A 34 13.15 11.73 2.51
N ASP A 35 13.89 11.83 1.41
CA ASP A 35 14.72 10.75 0.85
C ASP A 35 13.98 9.50 0.32
N ILE A 36 12.69 9.62 0.01
CA ILE A 36 11.93 8.55 -0.67
C ILE A 36 12.48 8.31 -2.08
N LYS A 37 12.59 7.02 -2.44
CA LYS A 37 13.15 6.58 -3.73
C LYS A 37 12.11 5.86 -4.58
N ILE A 38 12.37 5.86 -5.89
CA ILE A 38 11.63 5.03 -6.85
C ILE A 38 11.78 3.56 -6.43
N GLY A 39 10.66 2.85 -6.39
CA GLY A 39 10.58 1.45 -5.95
C GLY A 39 10.02 1.26 -4.55
N GLU A 40 10.11 2.27 -3.68
CA GLU A 40 9.57 2.18 -2.32
C GLU A 40 8.04 2.29 -2.30
N TYR A 41 7.43 1.78 -1.23
CA TYR A 41 6.00 1.85 -1.02
C TYR A 41 5.65 2.92 0.02
N ILE A 42 4.63 3.72 -0.28
CA ILE A 42 4.17 4.79 0.59
C ILE A 42 2.66 4.74 0.80
N ILE A 43 2.21 5.27 1.95
CA ILE A 43 0.80 5.60 2.18
C ILE A 43 0.57 7.07 1.85
N VAL A 44 -0.41 7.33 0.98
CA VAL A 44 -0.82 8.69 0.62
C VAL A 44 -2.10 9.06 1.36
N HIS A 45 -2.06 10.19 2.07
CA HIS A 45 -3.23 10.78 2.71
C HIS A 45 -3.30 12.27 2.42
N ALA A 46 -4.45 12.73 1.92
CA ALA A 46 -4.69 14.13 1.56
C ALA A 46 -3.60 14.76 0.65
N GLY A 47 -2.99 13.95 -0.23
CA GLY A 47 -1.93 14.40 -1.14
C GLY A 47 -0.52 14.40 -0.56
N PHE A 48 -0.33 13.90 0.66
CA PHE A 48 0.98 13.77 1.31
C PHE A 48 1.36 12.30 1.48
N ALA A 49 2.63 11.98 1.29
CA ALA A 49 3.20 10.73 1.74
C ALA A 49 3.36 10.81 3.26
N ILE A 50 2.58 10.02 4.00
CA ILE A 50 2.57 10.07 5.48
C ILE A 50 3.36 8.93 6.11
N GLU A 51 3.54 7.82 5.39
CA GLU A 51 4.26 6.65 5.90
C GLU A 51 5.04 5.97 4.77
N ARG A 52 6.28 5.57 5.06
CA ARG A 52 7.10 4.70 4.19
C ARG A 52 6.96 3.27 4.70
N LEU A 53 6.60 2.35 3.82
CA LEU A 53 6.69 0.93 4.11
C LEU A 53 8.06 0.41 3.68
N ASP A 54 8.75 -0.21 4.62
CA ASP A 54 9.90 -1.07 4.36
C ASP A 54 9.43 -2.32 3.59
N GLU A 55 10.26 -2.85 2.67
CA GLU A 55 9.87 -4.00 1.83
C GLU A 55 9.54 -5.25 2.65
N GLU A 56 10.24 -5.50 3.76
CA GLU A 56 10.01 -6.64 4.66
C GLU A 56 8.66 -6.49 5.39
N SER A 57 8.38 -5.30 5.90
CA SER A 57 7.11 -4.95 6.57
C SER A 57 5.92 -4.93 5.58
N ALA A 58 6.17 -4.51 4.34
CA ALA A 58 5.18 -4.54 3.26
C ALA A 58 4.84 -5.97 2.84
N LEU A 59 5.86 -6.84 2.74
CA LEU A 59 5.68 -8.27 2.43
C LEU A 59 4.94 -8.98 3.57
N GLU A 60 5.31 -8.76 4.83
CA GLU A 60 4.60 -9.32 5.98
C GLU A 60 3.13 -8.86 6.03
N THR A 61 2.87 -7.57 5.80
CA THR A 61 1.50 -7.03 5.74
C THR A 61 0.70 -7.69 4.62
N LEU A 62 1.26 -7.79 3.41
CA LEU A 62 0.61 -8.43 2.28
C LEU A 62 0.31 -9.91 2.54
N GLN A 63 1.21 -10.60 3.23
CA GLN A 63 1.05 -12.01 3.58
C GLN A 63 -0.08 -12.20 4.61
N ILE A 64 -0.16 -11.35 5.63
CA ILE A 64 -1.28 -11.35 6.60
C ILE A 64 -2.62 -11.09 5.89
N TRP A 65 -2.66 -10.18 4.91
CA TRP A 65 -3.87 -9.92 4.13
C TRP A 65 -4.30 -11.10 3.26
N GLN A 66 -3.35 -11.85 2.68
CA GLN A 66 -3.63 -13.08 1.94
C GLN A 66 -4.18 -14.18 2.85
N ASP A 67 -3.56 -14.38 4.02
CA ASP A 67 -4.01 -15.37 5.01
C ASP A 67 -5.45 -15.08 5.48
N ILE A 68 -5.79 -13.81 5.71
CA ILE A 68 -7.15 -13.40 6.08
C ILE A 68 -8.14 -13.69 4.95
N ALA A 69 -7.78 -13.38 3.71
CA ALA A 69 -8.63 -13.64 2.55
C ALA A 69 -8.88 -15.14 2.35
N GLU A 70 -7.87 -15.98 2.58
CA GLU A 70 -7.98 -17.44 2.49
C GLU A 70 -8.83 -18.03 3.63
N PHE A 71 -8.66 -17.53 4.85
CA PHE A 71 -9.44 -17.95 6.02
C PHE A 71 -10.94 -17.68 5.85
N ASP A 72 -11.30 -16.58 5.18
CA ASP A 72 -12.70 -16.23 4.93
C ASP A 72 -13.34 -17.14 3.86
N GLN A 73 -12.55 -17.60 2.87
CA GLN A 73 -13.03 -18.57 1.88
C GLN A 73 -13.28 -19.96 2.47
N GLU A 74 -12.48 -20.41 3.45
CA GLU A 74 -12.72 -21.69 4.13
C GLU A 74 -14.00 -21.69 4.97
N LYS A 75 -14.31 -20.57 5.64
CA LYS A 75 -15.54 -20.43 6.43
C LYS A 75 -16.79 -20.49 5.56
N GLN A 76 -16.77 -19.94 4.35
CA GLN A 76 -17.90 -20.03 3.42
C GLN A 76 -18.12 -21.47 2.92
N LYS A 77 -17.04 -22.21 2.61
CA LYS A 77 -17.13 -23.62 2.21
C LYS A 77 -17.73 -24.51 3.31
N ARG A 78 -17.37 -24.28 4.58
CA ARG A 78 -17.93 -25.03 5.72
C ARG A 78 -19.41 -24.72 5.99
N LYS A 79 -19.86 -23.47 5.79
CA LYS A 79 -21.28 -23.10 5.92
C LYS A 79 -22.18 -23.65 4.79
N SER A 80 -21.64 -23.93 3.61
CA SER A 80 -22.42 -24.48 2.48
C SER A 80 -22.67 -25.99 2.57
N LYS A 81 -21.99 -26.70 3.47
CA LYS A 81 -22.08 -28.16 3.65
C LYS A 81 -22.90 -28.58 4.89
N GLN A 82 -23.54 -27.64 5.57
CA GLN A 82 -24.40 -27.91 6.73
C GLN A 82 -25.84 -27.51 6.45
#